data_AF-A0A7X9GNN3-F1
#
_entry.id   AF-A0A7X9GNN3-F1
#
_cell.length_a   1.000
_cell.length_b   1.000
_cell.length_c   1.000
_cell.angle_alpha   90.00
_cell.angle_beta   90.00
_cell.angle_gamma   90.00
#
_symmetry.space_group_name_H-M   'P 1'
#
loop_
_entity.id
_entity.type
_entity.pdbx_description
1 polymer ?
#
loop_
_entity_poly.entity_id
_entity_poly.type
_entity_poly.pdbx_seq_one_letter_code
_entity_poly.pdbx_strand_id
1 'polypeptide(L)' 'MFLIKICQICDEVLGQIELDDLTQELPDSIMNVTGNIAHALCPDCKDELEMEDYIRLN' A
#
# COMPACT_ATOMS: atom_id res chain seq x y z
N MET A 1 11.18 14.96 -3.33
CA MET A 1 10.82 14.64 -1.92
C MET A 1 10.40 13.18 -1.88
N PHE A 2 10.69 12.44 -0.81
CA PHE A 2 10.46 10.98 -0.79
C PHE A 2 9.30 10.63 0.14
N LEU A 3 8.50 9.65 -0.26
CA LEU A 3 7.55 8.98 0.61
C LEU A 3 8.09 7.61 1.00
N ILE A 4 7.88 7.22 2.25
CA ILE A 4 8.13 5.86 2.69
C ILE A 4 6.84 5.07 2.47
N LYS A 5 6.92 4.00 1.69
CA LYS A 5 5.83 3.06 1.48
C LYS A 5 5.84 2.03 2.61
N ILE A 6 4.74 1.91 3.34
CA ILE A 6 4.58 0.92 4.41
C ILE A 6 3.31 0.10 4.22
N CYS A 7 3.29 -1.10 4.78
CA CYS A 7 2.07 -1.89 4.89
C CYS A 7 1.12 -1.25 5.91
N GLN A 8 -0.16 -1.10 5.56
CA GLN A 8 -1.17 -0.54 6.47
C GLN A 8 -1.61 -1.49 7.60
N ILE A 9 -1.22 -2.77 7.54
CA ILE A 9 -1.64 -3.81 8.50
C ILE A 9 -0.52 -4.19 9.46
N CYS A 10 0.68 -4.48 8.93
CA CYS A 10 1.82 -4.95 9.71
C CYS A 10 2.94 -3.92 9.87
N ASP A 11 2.76 -2.70 9.35
CA ASP A 11 3.75 -1.60 9.36
C ASP A 11 5.10 -1.95 8.71
N GLU A 12 5.17 -3.03 7.92
CA GLU A 12 6.38 -3.40 7.19
C GLU A 12 6.77 -2.35 6.15
N VAL A 13 8.06 -2.01 6.06
CA VAL A 13 8.57 -1.06 5.07
C VAL A 13 8.69 -1.76 3.72
N LEU A 14 7.88 -1.31 2.76
CA LEU A 14 7.81 -1.86 1.40
C LEU A 14 8.76 -1.16 0.42
N GLY A 15 9.25 0.02 0.79
CA GLY A 15 10.23 0.76 0.00
C GLY A 15 10.07 2.27 0.11
N GLN A 16 10.72 2.98 -0.80
CA GLN A 16 10.63 4.42 -0.93
C GLN A 16 10.11 4.78 -2.32
N ILE A 17 9.35 5.87 -2.41
CA ILE A 17 8.77 6.38 -3.66
C ILE A 17 9.19 7.84 -3.81
N GLU A 18 9.64 8.23 -4.99
CA GLU A 18 9.84 9.63 -5.32
C GLU A 18 8.48 10.29 -5.60
N LEU A 19 8.22 11.44 -4.99
CA LEU A 19 6.97 12.19 -5.22
C LEU A 19 6.76 12.58 -6.68
N ASP A 20 7.83 12.68 -7.47
CA ASP A 20 7.76 13.01 -8.88
C ASP A 20 7.16 11.84 -9.70
N ASP A 21 7.39 10.60 -9.28
CA ASP A 21 6.85 9.38 -9.92
C ASP A 21 5.34 9.20 -9.66
N LEU A 22 4.84 9.68 -8.53
CA LEU A 22 3.41 9.63 -8.17
C LEU A 22 2.53 10.46 -9.10
N THR A 23 3.08 11.52 -9.71
CA THR A 23 2.32 12.39 -10.60
C THR A 23 2.14 11.82 -12.02
N GLN A 24 2.96 10.83 -12.39
CA GLN A 24 3.02 10.33 -13.76
C GLN A 24 2.34 8.97 -13.96
N GLU A 25 2.30 8.10 -12.94
CA GLU A 25 1.89 6.69 -13.17
C GLU A 25 0.55 6.26 -12.56
N LEU A 26 -0.09 7.03 -11.67
CA LEU A 26 -1.17 6.49 -10.84
C LEU A 26 -2.40 7.41 -10.73
N PRO A 27 -3.21 7.57 -11.78
CA PRO A 27 -4.57 8.10 -11.62
C PRO A 27 -5.48 7.17 -10.78
N ASP A 28 -5.14 5.87 -10.66
CA ASP A 28 -6.01 4.84 -10.06
C ASP A 28 -5.50 4.18 -8.77
N SER A 29 -4.27 4.45 -8.30
CA SER A 29 -3.85 3.96 -6.97
C SER A 29 -4.25 4.99 -5.92
N ILE A 30 -5.33 4.70 -5.19
CA ILE A 30 -5.72 5.40 -3.97
C ILE A 30 -4.66 5.09 -2.90
N MET A 31 -3.50 5.74 -2.98
CA MET A 31 -2.50 5.75 -1.92
C MET A 31 -2.94 6.79 -0.90
N ASN A 32 -3.31 6.34 0.30
CA ASN A 32 -3.59 7.22 1.41
C ASN A 32 -2.25 7.73 1.95
N VAL A 33 -1.98 9.03 1.78
CA VAL A 33 -0.72 9.66 2.19
C VAL A 33 -0.94 10.46 3.47
N THR A 34 -0.26 10.07 4.55
CA THR A 34 -0.26 10.82 5.82
C THR A 34 1.13 11.37 6.07
N GLY A 35 1.33 12.67 5.77
CA GLY A 35 2.66 13.28 5.83
C GLY A 35 3.60 12.72 4.76
N ASN A 36 4.73 12.14 5.18
CA ASN A 36 5.71 11.50 4.29
C ASN A 36 5.55 9.97 4.20
N ILE A 37 4.41 9.44 4.64
CA ILE A 37 4.13 8.01 4.67
C ILE A 37 3.03 7.69 3.68
N ALA A 38 3.30 6.72 2.81
CA ALA A 38 2.36 6.14 1.89
C ALA A 38 1.93 4.75 2.38
N HIS A 39 0.63 4.56 2.55
CA HIS A 39 0.07 3.27 2.97
C HIS A 39 -0.30 2.40 1.77
N ALA A 40 0.10 1.13 1.82
CA ALA A 40 -0.27 0.08 0.85
C ALA A 40 -0.44 -1.27 1.58
N LEU A 41 -0.81 -2.35 0.87
CA LEU A 41 -0.76 -3.70 1.40
C LEU A 41 0.53 -4.40 0.95
N CYS A 42 1.20 -5.11 1.86
CA CYS A 42 2.25 -6.05 1.48
C CYS A 42 1.62 -7.32 0.87
N PRO A 43 2.37 -8.12 0.08
CA PRO A 43 1.86 -9.36 -0.48
C PRO A 43 1.28 -10.30 0.58
N ASP A 44 1.95 -10.42 1.73
CA ASP A 44 1.51 -11.33 2.80
C ASP A 44 0.15 -10.91 3.38
N CYS A 45 -0.01 -9.65 3.77
CA CYS A 45 -1.28 -9.14 4.28
C CYS A 45 -2.37 -9.08 3.19
N LYS A 46 -1.98 -8.90 1.92
CA LYS A 46 -2.93 -8.95 0.81
C LYS A 46 -3.48 -10.37 0.64
N ASP A 47 -2.61 -11.37 0.64
CA ASP A 47 -2.99 -12.77 0.49
C ASP A 47 -3.85 -13.25 1.67
N GLU A 48 -3.54 -12.82 2.90
CA GLU A 48 -4.37 -13.09 4.08
C GLU A 48 -5.78 -12.49 3.94
N LEU A 49 -5.89 -11.23 3.51
CA LEU A 49 -7.18 -10.56 3.32
C LEU A 49 -7.98 -11.21 2.17
N GLU A 50 -7.34 -11.56 1.06
CA GLU A 50 -8.01 -12.25 -0.05
C GLU A 50 -8.46 -13.67 0.36
N MET A 51 -7.70 -14.37 1.20
CA MET A 51 -8.12 -15.65 1.78
C MET A 51 -9.30 -15.49 2.76
N GLU A 52 -9.29 -14.48 3.62
CA GLU A 52 -10.42 -14.22 4.53
C GLU A 52 -11.70 -13.86 3.77
N ASP A 53 -11.61 -13.07 2.69
CA ASP A 53 -12.75 -12.74 1.84
C ASP A 53 -13.31 -13.97 1.13
N TYR A 54 -12.45 -14.89 0.66
CA TYR A 54 -12.90 -16.16 0.09
C TYR A 54 -13.60 -17.05 1.12
N ILE A 55 -13.10 -17.11 2.37
CA ILE A 55 -13.70 -17.90 3.46
C ILE A 55 -15.04 -17.31 3.91
N ARG A 56 -15.20 -15.98 3.88
CA ARG A 56 -16.47 -15.33 4.26
C ARG A 56 -17.57 -15.42 3.20
N LEU A 57 -17.22 -15.69 1.95
CA LEU A 57 -18.16 -15.80 0.82
C LEU A 57 -18.63 -17.23 0.53
N ASN A 58 -18.14 -18.24 1.26
CA ASN A 58 -18.49 -19.67 1.09
C ASN A 58 -19.14 -20.28 2.33
#